data_AF-A0A813JPN2-F1
#
_entry.id   AF-A0A813JPN2-F1
#
_cell.length_a   1.000
_cell.length_b   1.000
_cell.length_c   1.000
_cell.angle_alpha   90.00
_cell.angle_beta   90.00
_cell.angle_gamma   90.00
#
_symmetry.space_group_name_H-M   'P 1'
#
loop_
_entity.id
_entity.type
_entity.pdbx_description
1 polymer ?
#
loop_
_entity_poly.entity_id
_entity_poly.type
_entity_poly.pdbx_seq_one_letter_code
_entity_poly.pdbx_strand_id
1 'polypeptide(L)'
;ARSLALLGSFSVLDLAPDTVSFNAAIEACKSAGRWQLVLELLEGMWMSGAPPNILTYNGAMWSCGRAQGWALALSLMREVWLGGLHPTMVTYNAAIFACGRGLQWQKALVLLAEAQFNGLDPNVQAYCSAINACGQAEQWQHSLQLITDMSGHSLWPDVRTYNAAISACGRGRGAW
;
A
#
# COMPACT_ATOMS: atom_id res chain seq x y z
N ALA A 1 -12.18 -9.65 15.19
CA ALA A 1 -12.61 -10.30 16.46
C ALA A 1 -12.89 -11.79 16.25
N ARG A 2 -13.85 -12.18 15.41
CA ARG A 2 -14.19 -13.60 15.16
C ARG A 2 -13.08 -14.41 14.47
N SER A 3 -12.36 -13.84 13.51
CA SER A 3 -11.25 -14.50 12.81
C SER A 3 -10.06 -14.87 13.72
N LEU A 4 -9.71 -13.99 14.66
CA LEU A 4 -8.65 -14.25 15.65
C LEU A 4 -9.08 -15.27 16.70
N ALA A 5 -10.34 -15.23 17.13
CA ALA A 5 -10.90 -16.24 18.02
C ALA A 5 -10.91 -17.62 17.34
N LEU A 6 -11.19 -17.67 16.03
CA LEU A 6 -11.06 -18.89 15.23
C LEU A 6 -9.62 -19.39 15.20
N LEU A 7 -8.63 -18.55 14.85
CA LEU A 7 -7.20 -18.92 14.92
C LEU A 7 -6.76 -19.40 16.30
N GLY A 8 -7.21 -18.75 17.37
CA GLY A 8 -6.96 -19.21 18.75
C GLY A 8 -7.67 -20.50 19.12
N SER A 9 -8.73 -20.89 18.41
CA SER A 9 -9.39 -22.19 18.59
C SER A 9 -8.72 -23.32 17.80
N PHE A 10 -7.97 -23.01 16.73
CA PHE A 10 -7.18 -23.98 15.97
C PHE A 10 -6.07 -24.60 16.85
N SER A 11 -5.42 -23.81 17.70
CA SER A 11 -4.43 -24.31 18.67
C SER A 11 -5.04 -25.17 19.77
N VAL A 12 -6.33 -24.98 20.08
CA VAL A 12 -7.07 -25.79 21.06
C VAL A 12 -7.59 -27.10 20.44
N LEU A 13 -7.74 -27.13 19.11
CA LEU A 13 -8.26 -28.26 18.34
C LEU A 13 -7.15 -29.11 17.66
N ASP A 14 -5.87 -28.83 17.92
CA ASP A 14 -4.71 -29.48 17.28
C ASP A 14 -4.71 -29.38 15.74
N LEU A 15 -5.41 -28.37 15.21
CA LEU A 15 -5.49 -28.11 13.77
C LEU A 15 -4.45 -27.06 13.41
N ALA A 16 -3.53 -27.39 12.50
CA ALA A 16 -2.55 -26.43 12.00
C ALA A 16 -3.25 -25.37 11.14
N PRO A 17 -3.17 -24.06 11.49
CA PRO A 17 -3.73 -23.01 10.66
C PRO A 17 -2.97 -22.94 9.33
N ASP A 18 -3.71 -22.92 8.23
CA ASP A 18 -3.18 -22.86 6.88
C ASP A 18 -3.08 -21.41 6.36
N THR A 19 -2.46 -21.23 5.20
CA THR A 19 -2.30 -19.92 4.54
C THR A 19 -3.63 -19.19 4.36
N VAL A 20 -4.73 -19.91 4.14
CA VAL A 20 -6.07 -19.33 3.98
C VAL A 20 -6.56 -18.73 5.29
N SER A 21 -6.40 -19.44 6.40
CA SER A 21 -6.79 -19.01 7.74
C SER A 21 -6.03 -17.75 8.17
N PHE A 22 -4.71 -17.70 7.92
CA PHE A 22 -3.91 -16.51 8.18
C PHE A 22 -4.31 -15.32 7.31
N ASN A 23 -4.51 -15.52 6.00
CA ASN A 23 -4.92 -14.44 5.10
C ASN A 23 -6.28 -13.84 5.50
N ALA A 24 -7.24 -14.68 5.92
CA ALA A 24 -8.53 -14.20 6.42
C ALA A 24 -8.37 -13.36 7.71
N ALA A 25 -7.49 -13.77 8.62
CA ALA A 25 -7.20 -13.02 9.83
C ALA A 25 -6.50 -11.68 9.53
N ILE A 26 -5.53 -11.67 8.60
CA ILE A 26 -4.85 -10.47 8.14
C ILE A 26 -5.84 -9.50 7.51
N GLU A 27 -6.75 -9.96 6.65
CA GLU A 27 -7.77 -9.11 6.04
C GLU A 27 -8.70 -8.46 7.08
N ALA A 28 -9.11 -9.24 8.09
CA ALA A 28 -9.92 -8.75 9.19
C ALA A 28 -9.18 -7.71 10.06
N CYS A 29 -7.89 -7.93 10.34
CA CYS A 29 -7.06 -7.02 11.13
C CYS A 29 -6.70 -5.74 10.36
N LYS A 30 -6.41 -5.87 9.06
CA LYS A 30 -6.24 -4.76 8.13
C LYS A 30 -7.47 -3.85 8.14
N SER A 31 -8.67 -4.44 8.06
CA SER A 31 -9.95 -3.71 8.11
C SER A 31 -10.22 -3.07 9.47
N ALA A 32 -9.77 -3.70 10.56
CA ALA A 32 -9.87 -3.17 11.92
C ALA A 32 -8.76 -2.17 12.30
N GLY A 33 -7.83 -1.85 11.38
CA GLY A 33 -6.71 -0.93 11.64
C GLY A 33 -5.64 -1.45 12.60
N ARG A 34 -5.65 -2.76 12.92
CA ARG A 34 -4.70 -3.40 13.84
C ARG A 34 -3.45 -3.85 13.11
N TRP A 35 -2.65 -2.90 12.66
CA TRP A 35 -1.47 -3.16 11.83
C TRP A 35 -0.38 -3.94 12.56
N GLN A 36 -0.17 -3.74 13.87
CA GLN A 36 0.80 -4.54 14.64
C GLN A 36 0.46 -6.02 14.57
N LEU A 37 -0.82 -6.35 14.78
CA LEU A 37 -1.28 -7.72 14.76
C LEU A 37 -1.19 -8.34 13.35
N VAL A 38 -1.28 -7.53 12.29
CA VAL A 38 -1.03 -8.03 10.93
C VAL A 38 0.43 -8.48 10.77
N LEU A 39 1.39 -7.77 11.37
CA LEU A 39 2.81 -8.14 11.35
C LEU A 39 3.08 -9.39 12.20
N GLU A 40 2.49 -9.47 13.38
CA GLU A 40 2.56 -10.67 14.23
C GLU A 40 2.02 -11.91 13.51
N LEU A 41 0.91 -11.77 12.76
CA LEU A 41 0.37 -12.86 11.95
C LEU A 41 1.29 -13.23 10.79
N LEU A 42 1.94 -12.25 10.14
CA LEU A 42 2.91 -12.49 9.07
C LEU A 42 4.14 -13.26 9.59
N GLU A 43 4.65 -12.90 10.77
CA GLU A 43 5.74 -13.63 11.44
C GLU A 43 5.30 -15.03 11.87
N GLY A 44 4.08 -15.15 12.40
CA GLY A 44 3.49 -16.43 12.81
C GLY A 44 3.34 -17.44 11.68
N MET A 45 3.10 -16.98 10.45
CA MET A 45 3.02 -17.83 9.25
C MET A 45 4.31 -18.59 8.95
N TRP A 46 5.47 -17.96 9.15
CA TRP A 46 6.76 -18.62 8.99
C TRP A 46 6.95 -19.72 10.04
N MET A 47 6.55 -19.44 11.28
CA MET A 47 6.67 -20.39 12.39
C MET A 47 5.71 -21.59 12.25
N SER A 48 4.56 -21.42 11.60
CA SER A 48 3.59 -22.48 11.36
C SER A 48 3.87 -23.31 10.10
N GLY A 49 4.96 -23.04 9.38
CA GLY A 49 5.29 -23.73 8.12
C GLY A 49 4.35 -23.38 6.96
N ALA A 50 3.59 -22.30 7.06
CA ALA A 50 2.66 -21.82 6.04
C ALA A 50 3.22 -20.55 5.38
N PRO A 51 4.04 -20.65 4.32
CA PRO A 51 4.78 -19.50 3.80
C PRO A 51 3.83 -18.36 3.37
N PRO A 52 4.14 -17.10 3.73
CA PRO A 52 3.43 -15.93 3.23
C PRO A 52 3.41 -15.88 1.70
N ASN A 53 2.30 -15.43 1.14
CA ASN A 53 2.18 -15.21 -0.30
C ASN A 53 1.99 -13.71 -0.60
N ILE A 54 1.86 -13.38 -1.88
CA ILE A 54 1.70 -11.98 -2.32
C ILE A 54 0.49 -11.28 -1.69
N LEU A 55 -0.60 -12.01 -1.41
CA LEU A 55 -1.78 -11.45 -0.76
C LEU A 55 -1.51 -11.08 0.69
N THR A 56 -0.76 -11.95 1.40
CA THR A 56 -0.31 -11.71 2.77
C THR A 56 0.51 -10.43 2.87
N TYR A 57 1.53 -10.30 2.01
CA TYR A 57 2.39 -9.11 1.96
C TYR A 57 1.62 -7.85 1.58
N ASN A 58 0.74 -7.92 0.57
CA ASN A 58 -0.10 -6.79 0.18
C ASN A 58 -0.96 -6.30 1.35
N GLY A 59 -1.59 -7.23 2.09
CA GLY A 59 -2.39 -6.91 3.27
C GLY A 59 -1.58 -6.22 4.37
N ALA A 60 -0.38 -6.72 4.65
CA ALA A 60 0.56 -6.12 5.59
C ALA A 60 0.99 -4.71 5.17
N MET A 61 1.39 -4.51 3.91
CA MET A 61 1.79 -3.21 3.38
C MET A 61 0.65 -2.18 3.46
N TRP A 62 -0.58 -2.57 3.11
CA TRP A 62 -1.76 -1.71 3.25
C TRP A 62 -1.99 -1.29 4.70
N SER A 63 -1.83 -2.21 5.64
CA SER A 63 -1.97 -1.93 7.07
C SER A 63 -0.89 -0.97 7.57
N CYS A 64 0.37 -1.14 7.12
CA CYS A 64 1.49 -0.25 7.42
C CYS A 64 1.25 1.16 6.90
N GLY A 65 0.74 1.31 5.67
CA GLY A 65 0.42 2.62 5.10
C GLY A 65 -0.62 3.39 5.92
N ARG A 66 -1.62 2.71 6.49
CA ARG A 66 -2.61 3.34 7.38
C ARG A 66 -2.00 3.83 8.68
N ALA A 67 -0.97 3.16 9.17
CA ALA A 67 -0.18 3.50 10.36
C ALA A 67 0.94 4.52 10.10
N GLN A 68 1.03 5.10 8.89
CA GLN A 68 2.15 5.96 8.45
C GLN A 68 3.53 5.24 8.45
N GLY A 69 3.55 3.91 8.51
CA GLY A 69 4.75 3.08 8.46
C GLY A 69 5.26 2.84 7.04
N TRP A 70 5.55 3.90 6.30
CA TRP A 70 5.98 3.80 4.89
C TRP A 70 7.28 3.01 4.73
N ALA A 71 8.24 3.18 5.65
CA ALA A 71 9.53 2.48 5.60
C ALA A 71 9.35 0.96 5.72
N LEU A 72 8.45 0.53 6.61
CA LEU A 72 8.09 -0.87 6.80
C LEU A 72 7.34 -1.43 5.59
N ALA A 73 6.44 -0.65 4.97
CA ALA A 73 5.79 -1.08 3.74
C ALA A 73 6.80 -1.34 2.60
N LEU A 74 7.85 -0.52 2.49
CA LEU A 74 8.90 -0.71 1.49
C LEU A 74 9.83 -1.88 1.84
N SER A 75 10.11 -2.14 3.12
CA SER A 75 10.88 -3.33 3.51
C SER A 75 10.11 -4.61 3.18
N LEU A 76 8.80 -4.64 3.44
CA LEU A 76 7.93 -5.75 3.06
C LEU A 76 7.90 -5.97 1.54
N MET A 77 7.86 -4.89 0.74
CA MET A 77 7.96 -5.01 -0.71
C MET A 77 9.31 -5.59 -1.15
N ARG A 78 10.40 -5.24 -0.46
CA ARG A 78 11.72 -5.83 -0.71
C ARG A 78 11.76 -7.31 -0.37
N GLU A 79 11.08 -7.72 0.70
CA GLU A 79 10.94 -9.14 1.06
C GLU A 79 10.17 -9.93 0.00
N VAL A 80 9.13 -9.35 -0.62
CA VAL A 80 8.43 -9.97 -1.76
C VAL A 80 9.42 -10.33 -2.87
N TRP A 81 10.28 -9.39 -3.26
CA TRP A 81 11.31 -9.64 -4.27
C TRP A 81 12.32 -10.70 -3.84
N LEU A 82 12.85 -10.60 -2.61
CA LEU A 82 13.84 -11.55 -2.09
C LEU A 82 13.28 -12.96 -1.90
N GLY A 83 11.98 -13.08 -1.63
CA GLY A 83 11.26 -14.35 -1.55
C GLY A 83 10.93 -14.97 -2.91
N GLY A 84 11.36 -14.37 -4.02
CA GLY A 84 11.06 -14.85 -5.38
C GLY A 84 9.60 -14.64 -5.80
N LEU A 85 8.83 -13.87 -5.04
CA LEU A 85 7.47 -13.47 -5.40
C LEU A 85 7.53 -12.29 -6.36
N HIS A 86 6.59 -12.25 -7.30
CA HIS A 86 6.53 -11.18 -8.30
C HIS A 86 5.53 -10.11 -7.83
N PRO A 87 5.97 -8.85 -7.61
CA PRO A 87 5.06 -7.77 -7.28
C PRO A 87 4.02 -7.57 -8.37
N THR A 88 2.80 -7.33 -7.94
CA THR A 88 1.68 -7.02 -8.81
C THR A 88 1.33 -5.55 -8.70
N MET A 89 0.42 -5.06 -9.54
CA MET A 89 -0.09 -3.70 -9.41
C MET A 89 -0.70 -3.44 -8.01
N VAL A 90 -1.26 -4.47 -7.36
CA VAL A 90 -1.77 -4.37 -5.98
C VAL A 90 -0.65 -4.10 -4.98
N THR A 91 0.53 -4.70 -5.19
CA THR A 91 1.74 -4.52 -4.37
C THR A 91 2.28 -3.09 -4.52
N TYR A 92 2.41 -2.62 -5.76
CA TYR A 92 2.81 -1.23 -6.04
C TYR A 92 1.81 -0.24 -5.45
N ASN A 93 0.50 -0.47 -5.60
CA ASN A 93 -0.52 0.39 -5.01
C ASN A 93 -0.39 0.50 -3.49
N ALA A 94 -0.13 -0.61 -2.80
CA ALA A 94 0.08 -0.62 -1.35
C ALA A 94 1.32 0.21 -0.95
N ALA A 95 2.43 0.05 -1.68
CA ALA A 95 3.67 0.78 -1.44
C ALA A 95 3.51 2.29 -1.72
N ILE A 96 2.93 2.66 -2.87
CA ILE A 96 2.68 4.06 -3.25
C ILE A 96 1.74 4.71 -2.24
N PHE A 97 0.68 4.01 -1.82
CA PHE A 97 -0.23 4.49 -0.78
C PHE A 97 0.51 4.75 0.54
N ALA A 98 1.34 3.81 0.98
CA ALA A 98 2.12 3.97 2.20
C ALA A 98 3.09 5.16 2.11
N CYS A 99 3.81 5.31 1.00
CA CYS A 99 4.67 6.47 0.71
C CYS A 99 3.88 7.78 0.76
N GLY A 100 2.69 7.83 0.16
CA GLY A 100 1.83 9.01 0.18
C GLY A 100 1.34 9.38 1.57
N ARG A 101 1.03 8.39 2.42
CA ARG A 101 0.70 8.61 3.84
C ARG A 101 1.89 9.06 4.67
N GLY A 102 3.11 8.72 4.25
CA GLY A 102 4.37 9.13 4.87
C GLY A 102 4.99 10.41 4.29
N LEU A 103 4.27 11.15 3.44
CA LEU A 103 4.76 12.35 2.73
C LEU A 103 6.01 12.12 1.87
N GLN A 104 6.28 10.86 1.48
CA GLN A 104 7.44 10.48 0.66
C GLN A 104 7.09 10.56 -0.83
N TRP A 105 6.82 11.77 -1.32
CA TRP A 105 6.35 12.00 -2.70
C TRP A 105 7.34 11.49 -3.75
N GLN A 106 8.66 11.68 -3.57
CA GLN A 106 9.67 11.19 -4.51
C GLN A 106 9.60 9.67 -4.64
N LYS A 107 9.47 8.96 -3.52
CA LYS A 107 9.37 7.49 -3.52
C LYS A 107 8.08 7.02 -4.18
N ALA A 108 6.98 7.73 -3.95
CA ALA A 108 5.70 7.43 -4.62
C ALA A 108 5.81 7.56 -6.15
N LEU A 109 6.48 8.61 -6.66
CA LEU A 109 6.72 8.80 -8.09
C LEU A 109 7.63 7.71 -8.67
N VAL A 110 8.73 7.39 -7.99
CA VAL A 110 9.65 6.33 -8.45
C VAL A 110 8.93 4.99 -8.55
N LEU A 111 8.12 4.63 -7.56
CA LEU A 111 7.35 3.38 -7.58
C LEU A 111 6.28 3.36 -8.69
N LEU A 112 5.65 4.51 -8.97
CA LEU A 112 4.69 4.61 -10.07
C LEU A 112 5.36 4.38 -11.43
N ALA A 113 6.52 5.00 -11.65
CA ALA A 113 7.32 4.82 -12.86
C ALA A 113 7.89 3.40 -12.96
N GLU A 114 8.33 2.80 -11.85
CA GLU A 114 8.81 1.42 -11.80
C GLU A 114 7.71 0.42 -12.18
N ALA A 115 6.48 0.62 -11.70
CA ALA A 115 5.35 -0.21 -12.09
C ALA A 115 5.13 -0.18 -13.62
N GLN A 116 5.16 1.01 -14.23
CA GLN A 116 5.04 1.18 -15.68
C GLN A 116 6.19 0.52 -16.44
N PHE A 117 7.43 0.70 -15.96
CA PHE A 117 8.61 0.08 -16.55
C PHE A 117 8.53 -1.45 -16.55
N ASN A 118 7.95 -2.02 -15.48
CA ASN A 118 7.69 -3.45 -15.36
C ASN A 118 6.45 -3.92 -16.15
N GLY A 119 5.88 -3.07 -17.01
CA GLY A 119 4.73 -3.41 -17.86
C GLY A 119 3.42 -3.54 -17.11
N LEU A 120 3.32 -2.99 -15.90
CA LEU A 120 2.06 -2.91 -15.15
C LEU A 120 1.36 -1.60 -15.46
N ASP A 121 0.06 -1.66 -15.69
CA ASP A 121 -0.77 -0.48 -15.92
C ASP A 121 -1.20 0.16 -14.59
N PRO A 122 -0.67 1.34 -14.21
CA PRO A 122 -1.09 1.99 -12.99
C PRO A 122 -2.55 2.43 -13.09
N ASN A 123 -3.31 2.12 -12.05
CA ASN A 123 -4.72 2.45 -11.99
C ASN A 123 -4.96 3.78 -11.25
N VAL A 124 -6.23 4.19 -11.19
CA VAL A 124 -6.68 5.39 -10.48
C VAL A 124 -6.08 5.50 -9.08
N GLN A 125 -6.03 4.39 -8.35
CA GLN A 125 -5.55 4.36 -6.97
C GLN A 125 -4.05 4.71 -6.86
N ALA A 126 -3.22 4.26 -7.81
CA ALA A 126 -1.80 4.57 -7.87
C ALA A 126 -1.59 6.07 -8.08
N TYR A 127 -2.23 6.63 -9.12
CA TYR A 127 -2.15 8.05 -9.46
C TYR A 127 -2.68 8.94 -8.34
N CYS A 128 -3.87 8.67 -7.81
CA CYS A 128 -4.45 9.44 -6.72
C CYS A 128 -3.54 9.46 -5.48
N SER A 129 -2.92 8.32 -5.15
CA SER A 129 -2.00 8.23 -4.01
C SER A 129 -0.73 9.06 -4.23
N ALA A 130 -0.14 8.99 -5.44
CA ALA A 130 1.05 9.78 -5.80
C ALA A 130 0.74 11.28 -5.87
N ILE A 131 -0.39 11.68 -6.49
CA ILE A 131 -0.85 13.07 -6.57
C ILE A 131 -1.06 13.65 -5.17
N ASN A 132 -1.74 12.90 -4.29
CA ASN A 132 -1.97 13.34 -2.92
C ASN A 132 -0.66 13.49 -2.14
N ALA A 133 0.33 12.60 -2.36
CA ALA A 133 1.67 12.73 -1.79
C ALA A 133 2.35 14.03 -2.24
N CYS A 134 2.35 14.31 -3.55
CA CYS A 134 2.90 15.55 -4.12
C CYS A 134 2.18 16.78 -3.58
N GLY A 135 0.85 16.76 -3.50
CA GLY A 135 0.07 17.91 -3.04
C GLY A 135 0.27 18.25 -1.56
N GLN A 136 0.46 17.23 -0.72
CA GLN A 136 0.80 17.43 0.70
C GLN A 136 2.25 17.89 0.90
N ALA A 137 3.15 17.50 0.01
CA ALA A 137 4.54 17.97 0.01
C ALA A 137 4.77 19.27 -0.79
N GLU A 138 3.68 19.99 -1.13
CA GLU A 138 3.68 21.26 -1.86
C GLU A 138 4.32 21.21 -3.26
N GLN A 139 4.48 20.01 -3.82
CA GLN A 139 4.99 19.77 -5.17
C GLN A 139 3.87 19.87 -6.21
N TRP A 140 3.31 21.07 -6.35
CA TRP A 140 2.15 21.31 -7.20
C TRP A 140 2.43 21.02 -8.68
N GLN A 141 3.65 21.25 -9.18
CA GLN A 141 4.01 20.96 -10.58
C GLN A 141 3.88 19.46 -10.88
N HIS A 142 4.46 18.62 -10.02
CA HIS A 142 4.38 17.16 -10.14
C HIS A 142 2.93 16.68 -9.98
N SER A 143 2.16 17.31 -9.08
CA SER A 143 0.74 17.01 -8.90
C SER A 143 -0.07 17.28 -10.18
N LEU A 144 0.17 18.40 -10.88
CA LEU A 144 -0.54 18.73 -12.13
C LEU A 144 -0.09 17.86 -13.30
N GLN A 145 1.21 17.55 -13.39
CA GLN A 145 1.73 16.63 -14.39
C GLN A 145 1.04 15.27 -14.28
N LEU A 146 1.00 14.68 -13.09
CA LEU A 146 0.33 13.40 -12.86
C LEU A 146 -1.17 13.43 -13.19
N ILE A 147 -1.88 14.53 -12.94
CA ILE A 147 -3.30 14.67 -13.33
C ILE A 147 -3.44 14.63 -14.86
N THR A 148 -2.51 15.28 -15.56
CA THR A 148 -2.48 15.32 -17.02
C THR A 148 -2.17 13.94 -17.58
N ASP A 149 -1.16 13.26 -17.04
CA ASP A 149 -0.77 11.90 -17.41
C ASP A 149 -1.93 10.93 -17.17
N MET A 150 -2.57 11.00 -16.01
CA MET A 150 -3.74 10.18 -15.65
C MET A 150 -4.89 10.37 -16.66
N SER A 151 -5.16 11.62 -17.07
CA SER A 151 -6.18 11.93 -18.07
C SER A 151 -5.81 11.37 -19.45
N GLY A 152 -4.53 11.40 -19.82
CA GLY A 152 -4.01 10.78 -21.05
C GLY A 152 -4.22 9.26 -21.08
N HIS A 153 -4.20 8.60 -19.92
CA HIS A 153 -4.52 7.18 -19.77
C HIS A 153 -6.04 6.89 -19.66
N SER A 154 -6.90 7.85 -19.98
CA SER A 154 -8.37 7.74 -19.84
C SER A 154 -8.83 7.42 -18.42
N LEU A 155 -8.03 7.79 -17.42
CA LEU A 155 -8.36 7.67 -16.00
C LEU A 155 -8.81 9.04 -15.48
N TRP A 156 -9.86 9.06 -14.65
CA TRP A 156 -10.43 10.30 -14.14
C TRP A 156 -10.03 10.54 -12.68
N PRO A 157 -9.34 11.66 -12.37
CA PRO A 157 -9.02 12.01 -11.00
C PRO A 157 -10.30 12.20 -10.17
N ASP A 158 -10.29 11.72 -8.93
CA ASP A 158 -11.41 11.95 -8.03
C ASP A 158 -11.38 13.37 -7.43
N VAL A 159 -12.50 13.78 -6.80
CA VAL A 159 -12.63 15.10 -6.17
C VAL A 159 -11.53 15.36 -5.13
N ARG A 160 -11.10 14.31 -4.41
CA ARG A 160 -10.04 14.43 -3.40
C ARG A 160 -8.69 14.75 -4.05
N THR A 161 -8.42 14.16 -5.20
CA THR A 161 -7.20 14.36 -6.00
C THR A 161 -7.12 15.79 -6.50
N TYR A 162 -8.21 16.32 -7.06
CA TYR A 162 -8.28 17.73 -7.47
C TYR A 162 -8.12 18.69 -6.28
N ASN A 163 -8.78 18.42 -5.15
CA ASN A 163 -8.66 19.26 -3.96
C ASN A 163 -7.22 19.29 -3.41
N ALA A 164 -6.52 18.16 -3.45
CA ALA A 164 -5.11 18.09 -3.03
C ALA A 164 -4.21 18.93 -3.95
N ALA A 165 -4.40 18.86 -5.27
CA ALA A 165 -3.67 19.66 -6.25
C ALA A 165 -3.95 21.16 -6.09
N ILE A 166 -5.23 21.56 -5.98
CA ILE A 166 -5.63 22.96 -5.77
C ILE A 166 -5.03 23.52 -4.48
N SER A 167 -5.07 22.74 -3.40
CA SER A 167 -4.49 23.13 -2.11
C SER A 167 -2.98 23.35 -2.20
N ALA A 168 -2.27 22.50 -2.95
CA ALA A 168 -0.83 22.65 -3.19
C ALA A 168 -0.52 23.91 -4.02
N CYS A 169 -1.29 24.16 -5.09
CA CYS A 169 -1.18 25.39 -5.88
C CYS A 169 -1.46 26.65 -5.04
N GLY A 170 -2.41 26.57 -4.12
CA GLY A 170 -2.75 27.66 -3.20
C GLY A 170 -1.61 28.07 -2.29
N ARG A 171 -0.85 27.09 -1.77
CA ARG A 171 0.32 27.30 -0.89
C ARG A 171 1.59 27.67 -1.66
N GLY A 172 1.73 27.20 -2.91
CA GLY A 172 2.84 27.56 -3.79
C GLY A 172 2.85 29.01 -4.31
N ARG A 173 1.81 29.81 -4.02
CA ARG A 173 1.70 31.23 -4.44
C ARG A 173 2.69 32.20 -3.78
N GLY A 174 3.64 31.71 -2.98
CA GLY A 174 4.75 32.52 -2.46
C GLY A 174 5.96 32.63 -3.39
N ALA A 175 5.95 32.00 -4.58
CA ALA A 175 7.10 31.90 -5.47
C ALA A 175 6.86 32.48 -6.89
N TRP A 176 6.35 33.72 -6.95
CA TRP A 176 6.34 34.55 -8.17
C TRP A 176 7.29 35.72 -8.00
#